data_AF-A0A850KYC7-F1
#
_entry.id   AF-A0A850KYC7-F1
#
_cell.length_a   1.000
_cell.length_b   1.000
_cell.length_c   1.000
_cell.angle_alpha   90.00
_cell.angle_beta   90.00
_cell.angle_gamma   90.00
#
_symmetry.space_group_name_H-M   'P 1'
#
loop_
_entity.id
_entity.type
_entity.pdbx_description
1 polymer ?
#
loop_
_entity_poly.entity_id
_entity_poly.type
_entity_poly.pdbx_seq_one_letter_code
_entity_poly.pdbx_strand_id
1 'polypeptide(L)'
;MNEKHMQKWQKTRQKGKLRFVIIYGVIGFGLLLSIAQLATKYILHHPHLDLKNALFLFGINLIIGALFGLFMWHSAEIKYRRAEKQYTSRDE
;
A
#
# COMPACT_ATOMS: atom_id res chain seq x y z
N MET A 1 -17.87 -4.69 -6.51
CA MET A 1 -16.62 -5.45 -6.79
C MET A 1 -17.03 -6.62 -7.66
N ASN A 2 -16.34 -6.89 -8.77
CA ASN A 2 -16.76 -7.99 -9.66
C ASN A 2 -16.30 -9.35 -9.10
N GLU A 3 -16.95 -10.45 -9.48
CA GLU A 3 -16.75 -11.79 -8.87
C GLU A 3 -15.28 -12.26 -8.92
N LYS A 4 -14.62 -12.06 -10.08
CA LYS A 4 -13.18 -12.33 -10.27
C LYS A 4 -12.29 -11.50 -9.33
N HIS A 5 -12.68 -10.26 -9.02
CA HIS A 5 -11.95 -9.42 -8.07
C HIS A 5 -12.17 -9.89 -6.64
N MET A 6 -13.37 -10.37 -6.33
CA MET A 6 -13.74 -10.92 -5.03
C MET A 6 -12.90 -12.16 -4.70
N GLN A 7 -12.80 -13.12 -5.63
CA GLN A 7 -11.95 -14.31 -5.45
C GLN A 7 -10.47 -13.96 -5.30
N LYS A 8 -9.95 -13.00 -6.10
CA LYS A 8 -8.57 -12.52 -5.96
C LYS A 8 -8.33 -11.89 -4.59
N TRP A 9 -9.24 -11.04 -4.12
CA TRP A 9 -9.14 -10.42 -2.81
C TRP A 9 -9.22 -11.44 -1.68
N GLN A 10 -10.05 -12.48 -1.81
CA GLN A 10 -10.16 -13.56 -0.83
C GLN A 10 -8.83 -14.34 -0.70
N LYS A 11 -8.17 -14.65 -1.82
CA LYS A 11 -6.81 -15.23 -1.81
C LYS A 11 -5.78 -14.30 -1.16
N THR A 12 -5.86 -13.00 -1.44
CA THR A 12 -5.00 -11.99 -0.80
C THR A 12 -5.27 -11.88 0.70
N ARG A 13 -6.54 -11.99 1.11
CA ARG A 13 -6.97 -11.94 2.51
C ARG A 13 -6.41 -13.10 3.33
N GLN A 14 -6.43 -14.30 2.77
CA GLN A 14 -5.87 -15.52 3.40
C GLN A 14 -4.36 -15.40 3.68
N LYS A 15 -3.61 -14.63 2.87
CA LYS A 15 -2.18 -14.40 3.08
C LYS A 15 -1.88 -13.45 4.26
N GLY A 16 -2.90 -12.79 4.80
CA GLY A 16 -2.82 -11.95 5.99
C GLY A 16 -2.61 -10.46 5.69
N LYS A 17 -3.20 -9.63 6.56
CA LYS A 17 -3.17 -8.16 6.49
C LYS A 17 -1.75 -7.60 6.54
N LEU A 18 -0.92 -8.10 7.47
CA LEU A 18 0.44 -7.62 7.66
C LEU A 18 1.29 -7.79 6.39
N ARG A 19 1.16 -8.94 5.74
CA ARG A 19 1.90 -9.27 4.53
C ARG A 19 1.50 -8.37 3.35
N PHE A 20 0.21 -8.04 3.23
CA PHE A 20 -0.25 -7.08 2.22
C PHE A 20 0.30 -5.68 2.46
N VAL A 21 0.25 -5.19 3.71
CA VAL A 21 0.76 -3.87 4.06
C VAL A 21 2.26 -3.77 3.79
N ILE A 22 3.03 -4.80 4.15
CA ILE A 22 4.48 -4.82 3.91
C ILE A 22 4.77 -4.86 2.41
N ILE A 23 4.14 -5.76 1.64
CA ILE A 23 4.46 -5.92 0.21
C ILE A 23 3.97 -4.72 -0.61
N TYR A 24 2.71 -4.31 -0.45
CA TYR A 24 2.10 -3.29 -1.31
C TYR A 24 2.26 -1.88 -0.77
N GLY A 25 2.27 -1.69 0.55
CA GLY A 25 2.46 -0.39 1.18
C GLY A 25 3.92 -0.03 1.36
N VAL A 26 4.64 -0.84 2.15
CA VAL A 26 6.03 -0.52 2.57
C VAL A 26 7.02 -0.74 1.42
N ILE A 27 7.07 -1.94 0.85
CA ILE A 27 7.98 -2.31 -0.24
C ILE A 27 7.51 -1.74 -1.57
N GLY A 28 6.20 -1.74 -1.84
CA GLY A 28 5.65 -1.15 -3.04
C GLY A 28 5.79 0.37 -3.02
N PHE A 29 5.08 1.03 -2.11
CA PHE A 29 4.94 2.49 -2.13
C PHE A 29 6.11 3.22 -1.43
N GLY A 30 6.51 2.76 -0.24
CA GLY A 30 7.57 3.39 0.55
C GLY A 30 8.95 3.31 -0.12
N LEU A 31 9.28 2.15 -0.70
CA LEU A 31 10.54 1.98 -1.44
C LEU A 31 10.53 2.78 -2.75
N LEU A 32 9.43 2.76 -3.53
CA LEU A 32 9.34 3.56 -4.76
C LEU A 32 9.54 5.04 -4.47
N LEU A 33 8.87 5.57 -3.44
CA LEU A 33 8.97 6.98 -3.04
C LEU A 33 10.41 7.35 -2.66
N SER A 34 11.09 6.45 -1.95
CA SER A 34 12.47 6.65 -1.53
C SER A 34 13.43 6.69 -2.72
N ILE A 35 13.25 5.77 -3.68
CA ILE A 35 14.03 5.74 -4.92
C ILE A 35 13.74 6.99 -5.77
N ALA A 36 12.46 7.37 -5.89
CA ALA A 36 12.05 8.57 -6.62
C ALA A 36 12.66 9.84 -6.01
N GLN A 37 12.60 10.01 -4.69
CA GLN A 37 13.23 11.15 -4.00
C GLN A 37 14.75 11.17 -4.20
N LEU A 38 15.40 10.00 -4.14
CA LEU A 38 16.84 9.91 -4.39
C LEU A 38 17.19 10.32 -5.83
N ALA A 39 16.42 9.83 -6.81
CA ALA A 39 16.58 10.19 -8.21
C ALA A 39 16.33 11.69 -8.44
N THR A 40 15.26 12.25 -7.87
CA THR A 40 14.95 13.68 -7.94
C THR A 40 16.09 14.50 -7.32
N LYS A 41 16.61 14.13 -6.15
CA LYS A 41 17.75 14.82 -5.55
C LYS A 41 18.99 14.76 -6.44
N TYR A 42 19.30 13.59 -7.01
CA TYR A 42 20.48 13.40 -7.84
C TYR A 42 20.40 14.17 -9.19
N ILE A 43 19.20 14.30 -9.75
CA ILE A 43 18.97 14.95 -11.05
C ILE A 43 18.77 16.47 -10.92
N LEU A 44 18.09 16.94 -9.87
CA LEU A 44 17.63 18.33 -9.77
C LEU A 44 18.41 19.20 -8.77
N HIS A 45 19.16 18.64 -7.82
CA HIS A 45 19.86 19.42 -6.79
C HIS A 45 21.31 18.96 -6.61
N HIS A 46 22.26 19.90 -6.65
CA HIS A 46 23.66 19.67 -6.30
C HIS A 46 23.83 19.08 -4.87
N PRO A 47 24.90 18.32 -4.61
CA PRO A 47 24.92 17.21 -3.65
C PRO A 47 25.24 17.64 -2.21
N HIS A 48 24.43 18.51 -1.62
CA HIS A 48 24.35 18.55 -0.16
C HIS A 48 23.37 17.47 0.31
N LEU A 49 23.81 16.22 0.15
CA LEU A 49 23.16 15.05 0.73
C LEU A 49 23.37 15.09 2.23
N ASP A 50 22.53 15.86 2.92
CA ASP A 50 22.42 15.75 4.36
C ASP A 50 21.80 14.38 4.68
N LEU A 51 22.68 13.43 4.98
CA LEU A 51 22.36 12.04 5.23
C LEU A 51 21.35 11.90 6.38
N LYS A 52 21.41 12.80 7.37
CA LYS A 52 20.47 12.82 8.50
C LYS A 52 19.05 13.11 8.04
N ASN A 53 18.88 14.14 7.21
CA ASN A 53 17.57 14.48 6.62
C ASN A 53 17.06 13.39 5.68
N ALA A 54 17.94 12.77 4.89
CA ALA A 54 17.56 11.66 4.00
C ALA A 54 17.05 10.45 4.80
N LEU A 55 17.73 10.07 5.88
CA LEU A 55 17.35 8.94 6.73
C LEU A 55 16.04 9.21 7.49
N PHE A 56 15.84 10.44 7.95
CA PHE A 56 14.60 10.87 8.60
C PHE A 56 13.40 10.80 7.64
N LEU A 57 13.55 11.33 6.43
CA LEU A 57 12.51 11.26 5.39
C LEU A 57 12.23 9.83 4.94
N PHE A 58 13.26 8.98 4.86
CA PHE A 58 13.10 7.56 4.57
C PHE A 58 12.24 6.85 5.61
N GLY A 59 12.49 7.10 6.91
CA GLY A 59 11.68 6.56 7.99
C GLY A 59 10.22 7.02 7.92
N ILE A 60 9.98 8.31 7.64
CA ILE A 60 8.64 8.87 7.45
C ILE A 60 7.94 8.21 6.25
N ASN A 61 8.61 8.05 5.12
CA ASN A 61 8.04 7.43 3.93
C ASN A 61 7.66 5.96 4.16
N LEU A 62 8.44 5.21 4.94
CA LEU A 62 8.08 3.84 5.33
C LEU A 62 6.80 3.82 6.18
N ILE A 63 6.66 4.74 7.13
CA ILE A 63 5.47 4.86 7.97
C ILE A 63 4.26 5.25 7.12
N ILE A 64 4.41 6.21 6.22
CA ILE A 64 3.35 6.63 5.28
C ILE A 64 2.96 5.46 4.37
N GLY A 65 3.94 4.72 3.83
CA GLY A 65 3.68 3.52 3.02
C GLY A 65 2.94 2.44 3.79
N ALA A 66 3.29 2.22 5.07
CA ALA A 66 2.57 1.29 5.95
C ALA A 66 1.12 1.74 6.22
N LEU A 67 0.92 3.01 6.57
CA LEU A 67 -0.42 3.59 6.78
C LEU A 67 -1.27 3.52 5.50
N PHE A 68 -0.67 3.81 4.35
CA PHE A 68 -1.34 3.71 3.06
C PHE A 68 -1.73 2.25 2.74
N GLY A 69 -0.84 1.29 2.98
CA GLY A 69 -1.14 -0.13 2.83
C GLY A 69 -2.28 -0.58 3.76
N LEU A 70 -2.31 -0.09 5.00
CA LEU A 70 -3.40 -0.36 5.95
C LEU A 70 -4.72 0.23 5.49
N PHE A 71 -4.70 1.48 5.02
CA PHE A 71 -5.88 2.17 4.51
C PHE A 71 -6.43 1.50 3.26
N MET A 72 -5.57 1.09 2.34
CA MET A 72 -5.94 0.38 1.12
C MET A 72 -6.56 -0.98 1.45
N TRP A 73 -5.97 -1.72 2.40
CA TRP A 73 -6.54 -2.97 2.90
C TRP A 73 -7.93 -2.75 3.47
N HIS A 74 -8.09 -1.75 4.34
CA HIS A 74 -9.37 -1.49 4.99
C HIS A 74 -10.45 -1.10 3.97
N SER A 75 -10.09 -0.25 3.00
CA SER A 75 -10.98 0.14 1.90
C SER A 75 -11.41 -1.06 1.05
N ALA A 76 -10.49 -1.97 0.74
CA ALA A 76 -10.78 -3.18 -0.02
C ALA A 76 -11.65 -4.16 0.78
N GLU A 77 -11.45 -4.26 2.10
CA GLU A 77 -12.26 -5.11 2.97
C GLU A 77 -13.69 -4.57 3.16
N ILE A 78 -13.87 -3.24 3.21
CA ILE A 78 -15.20 -2.62 3.18
C ILE A 78 -15.91 -2.91 1.86
N LYS A 79 -15.22 -2.76 0.72
CA LYS A 79 -15.78 -3.04 -0.61
C LYS A 79 -16.15 -4.51 -0.77
N TYR A 80 -15.34 -5.42 -0.24
CA TYR A 80 -15.62 -6.86 -0.24
C TYR A 80 -16.88 -7.19 0.56
N ARG A 81 -16.98 -6.71 1.81
CA ARG A 81 -18.16 -6.95 2.67
C ARG A 81 -19.46 -6.40 2.07
N ARG A 82 -19.39 -5.24 1.41
CA ARG A 82 -20.56 -4.68 0.69
C ARG A 82 -20.97 -5.55 -0.49
N ALA A 83 -20.00 -6.04 -1.27
CA ALA A 83 -20.28 -6.91 -2.42
C ALA A 83 -20.81 -8.28 -2.01
N GLU A 84 -20.28 -8.86 -0.94
CA GLU A 84 -20.73 -10.14 -0.37
C GLU A 84 -22.21 -10.09 0.03
N LYS A 85 -22.63 -9.05 0.77
CA LYS A 85 -24.04 -8.85 1.13
C LYS A 85 -24.96 -8.75 -0.09
N GLN A 86 -24.49 -8.11 -1.16
CA GLN A 86 -25.27 -7.88 -2.38
C GLN A 86 -25.42 -9.15 -3.23
N TYR A 87 -24.47 -10.09 -3.14
CA TYR A 87 -24.59 -11.41 -3.77
C TYR A 87 -25.54 -12.32 -2.99
N THR A 88 -25.43 -12.38 -1.66
CA THR A 88 -26.34 -13.18 -0.83
C THR A 88 -27.81 -12.79 -1.00
N SER A 89 -28.12 -11.49 -1.14
CA SER A 89 -29.50 -11.01 -1.37
C SER A 89 -30.04 -11.22 -2.79
N ARG A 90 -29.20 -11.70 -3.72
CA ARG A 90 -29.60 -11.97 -5.12
C ARG A 90 -29.92 -13.45 -5.35
N ASP A 91 -29.47 -14.31 -4.45
CA ASP A 91 -29.68 -15.76 -4.48
C ASP A 91 -30.83 -16.22 -3.55
N GLU A 92 -31.46 -15.30 -2.81
CA GLU A 92 -32.73 -15.46 -2.07
C GLU A 92 -33.93 -15.01 -2.92
#